data_AF-A0A972B764-F1
#
_entry.id   AF-A0A972B764-F1
#
_cell.length_a   1.000
_cell.length_b   1.000
_cell.length_c   1.000
_cell.angle_alpha   90.00
_cell.angle_beta   90.00
_cell.angle_gamma   90.00
#
_symmetry.space_group_name_H-M   'P 1'
#
loop_
_entity.id
_entity.type
_entity.pdbx_description
1 polymer ?
#
loop_
_entity_poly.entity_id
_entity_poly.type
_entity_poly.pdbx_seq_one_letter_code
_entity_poly.pdbx_strand_id
1 'polypeptide(L)'
;MKRFKGKLAIVMTMIIGMGSFSPLISQQVFAAENVDINKTIKIENEIDVIISEKSKNEDKILELMERINSSEDSEEQLIKDREELQNQLKKKGSEIEDFKNQLSILKESEEEKDIQIGNLINLASSLQKEKEKIIEKLETVKIELEEEKLKEEHNLERIDELENKIRELEDELNKKDKTIAEKEEEIKLLKSEVIEKKKELEKLQQKLNELEESKREYEDKITELNEELKDIKDTSKKSEGELKKEIEELKKKVSEQVKTIEKLKEDLKKEKDSLKEHIEDKKDEDKIKEYKDFVVFQIGKDYYNIISNGKKTTVYMDAKAFIEKDRTILPIRYMAYALGFNVEYNDEKREAIFSNRDNPALPKKTLKLNIDSGVMQDTDGNIYNSDTKPLNIDGRIHVSITNIAKAFGATHGNIDDGVDNTIEWDSKNKAVYVFKSVK
;
A
#
# COMPACT_ATOMS: atom_id res chain seq x y z
N MET A 1 -13.40 18.99 136.12
CA MET A 1 -14.23 18.18 137.03
C MET A 1 -14.00 18.67 138.45
N LYS A 2 -15.07 18.97 139.19
CA LYS A 2 -15.18 19.18 140.65
C LYS A 2 -14.20 20.12 141.39
N ARG A 3 -14.79 21.25 141.80
CA ARG A 3 -14.50 22.06 142.98
C ARG A 3 -14.24 21.19 144.24
N PHE A 4 -13.32 21.62 145.09
CA PHE A 4 -13.58 21.69 146.53
C PHE A 4 -12.95 22.97 147.12
N LYS A 5 -13.83 23.79 147.71
CA LYS A 5 -13.52 24.94 148.56
C LYS A 5 -13.53 24.46 150.02
N GLY A 6 -12.65 25.00 150.85
CA GLY A 6 -12.79 25.10 152.30
C GLY A 6 -11.68 26.03 152.79
N LYS A 7 -11.98 27.30 153.12
CA LYS A 7 -12.38 27.81 154.47
C LYS A 7 -11.27 27.53 155.50
N LEU A 8 -10.80 28.46 156.33
CA LEU A 8 -11.40 29.69 156.84
C LEU A 8 -10.28 30.56 157.46
N ALA A 9 -10.49 31.87 157.43
CA ALA A 9 -9.67 32.89 158.06
C ALA A 9 -10.08 33.11 159.53
N ILE A 10 -9.08 33.45 160.36
CA ILE A 10 -9.04 34.53 161.38
C ILE A 10 -10.05 34.48 162.55
N VAL A 11 -9.65 35.10 163.68
CA VAL A 11 -10.39 35.55 164.89
C VAL A 11 -9.97 34.76 166.14
N MET A 12 -9.02 35.24 166.95
CA MET A 12 -9.10 36.34 167.93
C MET A 12 -9.84 35.94 169.21
N THR A 13 -9.11 35.82 170.32
CA THR A 13 -9.65 36.13 171.65
C THR A 13 -8.53 36.60 172.57
N MET A 14 -8.71 37.82 173.06
CA MET A 14 -7.97 38.57 174.07
C MET A 14 -8.83 38.50 175.34
N ILE A 15 -8.30 38.08 176.50
CA ILE A 15 -8.86 38.13 177.89
C ILE A 15 -7.68 37.66 178.78
N ILE A 16 -7.02 38.39 179.69
CA ILE A 16 -7.30 39.41 180.73
C ILE A 16 -7.86 38.87 182.06
N GLY A 17 -7.08 39.07 183.13
CA GLY A 17 -7.49 39.16 184.55
C GLY A 17 -7.55 37.82 185.29
N MET A 18 -7.27 37.70 186.59
CA MET A 18 -6.92 38.63 187.67
C MET A 18 -6.55 37.72 188.87
N GLY A 19 -5.57 38.10 189.69
CA GLY A 19 -5.19 37.31 190.87
C GLY A 19 -4.16 38.02 191.74
N SER A 20 -4.61 39.05 192.44
CA SER A 20 -3.91 39.77 193.52
C SER A 20 -3.96 39.03 194.86
N PHE A 21 -3.10 39.46 195.80
CA PHE A 21 -2.95 39.08 197.23
C PHE A 21 -2.16 37.78 197.50
N SER A 22 -1.13 37.75 198.35
CA SER A 22 -0.98 38.43 199.65
C SER A 22 0.48 38.78 200.03
N PRO A 23 0.67 39.62 201.07
CA PRO A 23 1.93 40.27 201.46
C PRO A 23 2.57 39.66 202.73
N LEU A 24 3.53 40.38 203.32
CA LEU A 24 4.25 40.18 204.60
C LEU A 24 5.59 39.43 204.50
N ILE A 25 6.72 40.12 204.76
CA ILE A 25 7.34 40.32 206.11
C ILE A 25 7.82 38.95 206.64
N SER A 26 9.10 38.69 206.91
CA SER A 26 10.05 39.50 207.68
C SER A 26 11.47 38.90 207.64
N GLN A 27 12.44 39.80 207.84
CA GLN A 27 13.60 39.68 208.75
C GLN A 27 14.78 38.74 208.47
N GLN A 28 15.94 39.41 208.59
CA GLN A 28 17.18 38.98 209.26
C GLN A 28 18.06 37.97 208.48
N VAL A 29 19.38 38.06 208.44
CA VAL A 29 20.42 38.99 208.94
C VAL A 29 21.73 38.42 208.38
N PHE A 30 22.66 39.29 207.95
CA PHE A 30 24.13 39.09 207.83
C PHE A 30 24.64 37.95 206.91
N ALA A 31 25.78 38.03 206.22
CA ALA A 31 26.80 39.05 206.02
C ALA A 31 27.71 38.58 204.86
N ALA A 32 28.34 39.55 204.19
CA ALA A 32 29.64 39.50 203.51
C ALA A 32 29.84 38.41 202.41
N GLU A 33 30.49 38.65 201.27
CA GLU A 33 31.66 39.49 201.04
C GLU A 33 31.93 39.58 199.52
N ASN A 34 32.18 40.80 199.05
CA ASN A 34 33.08 41.22 197.96
C ASN A 34 33.01 40.68 196.51
N VAL A 35 32.76 41.64 195.59
CA VAL A 35 33.57 41.97 194.37
C VAL A 35 33.41 40.98 193.19
N ASP A 36 33.17 41.36 191.92
CA ASP A 36 33.77 42.45 191.13
C ASP A 36 32.85 42.85 189.96
N ILE A 37 32.31 44.07 189.98
CA ILE A 37 31.35 44.60 188.99
C ILE A 37 31.94 44.61 187.56
N ASN A 38 33.27 44.62 187.42
CA ASN A 38 33.94 44.56 186.10
C ASN A 38 33.79 43.19 185.40
N LYS A 39 33.61 42.10 186.15
CA LYS A 39 33.39 40.76 185.58
C LYS A 39 32.00 40.64 184.96
N THR A 40 31.00 41.22 185.62
CA THR A 40 29.60 41.20 185.16
C THR A 40 29.42 42.00 183.87
N ILE A 41 30.02 43.19 183.77
CA ILE A 41 30.00 44.02 182.56
C ILE A 41 30.72 43.32 181.38
N LYS A 42 31.80 42.59 181.66
CA LYS A 42 32.51 41.80 180.62
C LYS A 42 31.65 40.66 180.08
N ILE A 43 30.94 39.96 180.96
CA ILE A 43 30.04 38.86 180.59
C ILE A 43 28.83 39.38 179.83
N GLU A 44 28.24 40.52 180.22
CA GLU A 44 27.15 41.15 179.47
C GLU A 44 27.58 41.54 178.04
N ASN A 45 28.76 42.14 177.88
CA ASN A 45 29.30 42.44 176.56
C ASN A 45 29.56 41.16 175.72
N GLU A 46 30.03 40.07 176.33
CA GLU A 46 30.22 38.78 175.64
C GLU A 46 28.87 38.15 175.26
N ILE A 47 27.83 38.26 176.09
CA ILE A 47 26.47 37.82 175.79
C ILE A 47 25.88 38.62 174.64
N ASP A 48 26.05 39.95 174.62
CA ASP A 48 25.58 40.80 173.53
C ASP A 48 26.28 40.46 172.20
N VAL A 49 27.59 40.17 172.24
CA VAL A 49 28.34 39.68 171.07
C VAL A 49 27.76 38.34 170.57
N ILE A 50 27.50 37.39 171.48
CA ILE A 50 26.91 36.09 171.13
C ILE A 50 25.49 36.22 170.61
N ILE A 51 24.66 37.10 171.18
CA ILE A 51 23.30 37.38 170.69
C ILE A 51 23.36 38.00 169.29
N SER A 52 24.28 38.94 169.06
CA SER A 52 24.55 39.50 167.73
C SER A 52 25.02 38.43 166.75
N GLU A 53 25.93 37.54 167.13
CA GLU A 53 26.40 36.43 166.29
C GLU A 53 25.31 35.41 166.00
N LYS A 54 24.48 35.09 166.99
CA LYS A 54 23.32 34.21 166.82
C LYS A 54 22.33 34.81 165.83
N SER A 55 22.00 36.09 165.98
CA SER A 55 21.13 36.82 165.03
C SER A 55 21.72 36.77 163.62
N LYS A 56 23.03 37.06 163.47
CA LYS A 56 23.71 36.98 162.16
C LYS A 56 23.68 35.57 161.57
N ASN A 57 23.81 34.53 162.39
CA ASN A 57 23.75 33.15 161.94
C ASN A 57 22.31 32.73 161.58
N GLU A 58 21.31 33.18 162.32
CA GLU A 58 19.89 32.99 161.98
C GLU A 58 19.56 33.67 160.65
N ASP A 59 20.02 34.91 160.43
CA ASP A 59 19.88 35.62 159.15
C ASP A 59 20.56 34.86 158.00
N LYS A 60 21.75 34.33 158.23
CA LYS A 60 22.52 33.56 157.23
C LYS A 60 21.88 32.20 156.92
N ILE A 61 21.27 31.55 157.91
CA ILE A 61 20.48 30.34 157.71
C ILE A 61 19.24 30.66 156.87
N LEU A 62 18.56 31.78 157.16
CA LEU A 62 17.42 32.24 156.36
C LEU A 62 17.81 32.48 154.91
N GLU A 63 18.93 33.18 154.66
CA GLU A 63 19.46 33.44 153.32
C GLU A 63 19.78 32.12 152.58
N LEU A 64 20.41 31.16 153.27
CA LEU A 64 20.71 29.85 152.69
C LEU A 64 19.46 29.03 152.39
N MET A 65 18.44 29.06 153.28
CA MET A 65 17.16 28.42 153.03
C MET A 65 16.45 29.01 151.81
N GLU A 66 16.47 30.34 151.66
CA GLU A 66 15.90 31.01 150.50
C GLU A 66 16.64 30.63 149.20
N ARG A 67 17.98 30.55 149.25
CA ARG A 67 18.81 30.10 148.12
C ARG A 67 18.54 28.63 147.77
N ILE A 68 18.37 27.75 148.75
CA ILE A 68 18.01 26.35 148.53
C ILE A 68 16.64 26.25 147.84
N ASN A 69 15.62 26.96 148.35
CA ASN A 69 14.30 26.97 147.73
C ASN A 69 14.36 27.49 146.28
N SER A 70 15.11 28.56 146.02
CA SER A 70 15.30 29.06 144.64
C SER A 70 16.03 28.07 143.73
N SER A 71 16.93 27.25 144.29
CA SER A 71 17.64 26.20 143.58
C SER A 71 16.74 25.00 143.29
N GLU A 72 15.88 24.61 144.23
CA GLU A 72 14.88 23.56 144.05
C GLU A 72 13.85 23.95 142.97
N ASP A 73 13.36 25.20 142.98
CA ASP A 73 12.49 25.74 141.94
C ASP A 73 13.17 25.70 140.55
N SER A 74 14.46 26.05 140.48
CA SER A 74 15.25 25.99 139.25
C SER A 74 15.47 24.55 138.78
N GLU A 75 15.68 23.60 139.69
CA GLU A 75 15.81 22.18 139.36
C GLU A 75 14.50 21.61 138.81
N GLU A 76 13.36 21.96 139.42
CA GLU A 76 12.04 21.56 138.92
C GLU A 76 11.77 22.10 137.51
N GLN A 77 12.18 23.35 137.23
CA GLN A 77 12.08 23.93 135.90
C GLN A 77 12.97 23.19 134.88
N LEU A 78 14.21 22.87 135.23
CA LEU A 78 15.11 22.11 134.36
C LEU A 78 14.58 20.69 134.06
N ILE A 79 13.91 20.06 135.03
CA ILE A 79 13.24 18.77 134.82
C ILE A 79 12.12 18.90 133.78
N LYS A 80 11.28 19.93 133.88
CA LYS A 80 10.21 20.19 132.90
C LYS A 80 10.76 20.44 131.50
N ASP A 81 11.79 21.30 131.37
CA ASP A 81 12.44 21.59 130.09
C ASP A 81 13.05 20.32 129.47
N ARG A 82 13.69 19.48 130.30
CA ARG A 82 14.23 18.18 129.88
C ARG A 82 13.13 17.26 129.35
N GLU A 83 12.00 17.15 130.04
CA GLU A 83 10.86 16.35 129.59
C GLU A 83 10.29 16.86 128.27
N GLU A 84 10.16 18.19 128.11
CA GLU A 84 9.72 18.80 126.85
C GLU A 84 10.68 18.49 125.71
N LEU A 85 11.98 18.69 125.90
CA LEU A 85 13.01 18.37 124.89
C LEU A 85 13.01 16.89 124.53
N GLN A 86 12.82 15.99 125.51
CA GLN A 86 12.69 14.55 125.26
C GLN A 86 11.46 14.23 124.39
N ASN A 87 10.33 14.89 124.63
CA ASN A 87 9.13 14.72 123.81
C ASN A 87 9.33 15.26 122.39
N GLN A 88 9.97 16.43 122.24
CA GLN A 88 10.33 16.98 120.93
C GLN A 88 11.28 16.05 120.18
N LEU A 89 12.28 15.47 120.85
CA LEU A 89 13.23 14.53 120.25
C LEU A 89 12.56 13.23 119.81
N LYS A 90 11.60 12.69 120.60
CA LYS A 90 10.78 11.55 120.20
C LYS A 90 9.96 11.86 118.94
N LYS A 91 9.31 13.04 118.89
CA LYS A 91 8.54 13.47 117.72
C LYS A 91 9.42 13.60 116.47
N LYS A 92 10.58 14.26 116.59
CA LYS A 92 11.54 14.38 115.48
C LYS A 92 12.08 13.02 115.05
N GLY A 93 12.30 12.10 115.98
CA GLY A 93 12.64 10.70 115.68
C GLY A 93 11.58 10.02 114.83
N SER A 94 10.29 10.19 115.15
CA SER A 94 9.20 9.63 114.34
C SER A 94 9.09 10.27 112.94
N GLU A 95 9.29 11.58 112.83
CA GLU A 95 9.29 12.28 111.52
C GLU A 95 10.46 11.80 110.63
N ILE A 96 11.64 11.61 111.20
CA ILE A 96 12.81 11.06 110.48
C ILE A 96 12.50 9.65 109.97
N GLU A 97 11.83 8.82 110.76
CA GLU A 97 11.50 7.46 110.36
C GLU A 97 10.46 7.43 109.24
N ASP A 98 9.46 8.32 109.28
CA ASP A 98 8.50 8.49 108.18
C ASP A 98 9.20 8.94 106.88
N PHE A 99 10.11 9.93 106.96
CA PHE A 99 10.88 10.36 105.79
C PHE A 99 11.78 9.26 105.23
N LYS A 100 12.38 8.41 106.06
CA LYS A 100 13.16 7.26 105.58
C LYS A 100 12.28 6.27 104.81
N ASN A 101 11.08 5.98 105.33
CA ASN A 101 10.15 5.08 104.65
C ASN A 101 9.71 5.65 103.30
N GLN A 102 9.38 6.94 103.25
CA GLN A 102 9.06 7.63 101.99
C GLN A 102 10.23 7.59 101.00
N LEU A 103 11.46 7.81 101.47
CA LEU A 103 12.67 7.70 100.63
C LEU A 103 12.87 6.28 100.10
N SER A 104 12.57 5.24 100.87
CA SER A 104 12.65 3.84 100.41
C SER A 104 11.66 3.58 99.27
N ILE A 105 10.40 3.99 99.44
CA ILE A 105 9.35 3.83 98.43
C ILE A 105 9.72 4.61 97.15
N LEU A 106 10.24 5.83 97.29
CA LEU A 106 10.66 6.63 96.14
C LEU A 106 11.82 5.99 95.38
N LYS A 107 12.80 5.39 96.07
CA LYS A 107 13.90 4.66 95.43
C LYS A 107 13.42 3.43 94.69
N GLU A 108 12.53 2.64 95.28
CA GLU A 108 11.93 1.47 94.61
C GLU A 108 11.15 1.89 93.36
N SER A 109 10.41 3.00 93.42
CA SER A 109 9.70 3.56 92.25
C SER A 109 10.65 4.10 91.17
N GLU A 110 11.79 4.67 91.56
CA GLU A 110 12.85 5.11 90.65
C GLU A 110 13.46 3.91 89.92
N GLU A 111 13.83 2.85 90.65
CA GLU A 111 14.34 1.60 90.07
C GLU A 111 13.35 0.95 89.09
N GLU A 112 12.05 0.93 89.43
CA GLU A 112 11.01 0.40 88.54
C GLU A 112 10.92 1.21 87.24
N LYS A 113 10.97 2.55 87.32
CA LYS A 113 10.95 3.42 86.14
C LYS A 113 12.20 3.25 85.29
N ASP A 114 13.37 3.04 85.89
CA ASP A 114 14.61 2.78 85.15
C ASP A 114 14.52 1.47 84.35
N ILE A 115 13.92 0.43 84.92
CA ILE A 115 13.65 -0.83 84.20
C ILE A 115 12.69 -0.58 83.02
N GLN A 116 11.62 0.18 83.24
CA GLN A 116 10.67 0.54 82.18
C GLN A 116 11.34 1.35 81.05
N ILE A 117 12.18 2.33 81.39
CA ILE A 117 12.97 3.11 80.44
C ILE A 117 13.91 2.21 79.65
N GLY A 118 14.61 1.27 80.31
CA GLY A 118 15.47 0.30 79.64
C GLY A 118 14.72 -0.57 78.62
N ASN A 119 13.52 -1.04 78.97
CA ASN A 119 12.67 -1.81 78.05
C ASN A 119 12.23 -0.96 76.84
N LEU A 120 11.87 0.29 77.05
CA LEU A 120 11.50 1.22 75.97
C LEU A 120 12.69 1.52 75.03
N ILE A 121 13.90 1.68 75.56
CA ILE A 121 15.13 1.86 74.77
C ILE A 121 15.40 0.65 73.88
N ASN A 122 15.25 -0.56 74.43
CA ASN A 122 15.42 -1.80 73.67
C ASN A 122 14.38 -1.92 72.55
N LEU A 123 13.12 -1.61 72.82
CA LEU A 123 12.06 -1.59 71.81
C LEU A 123 12.34 -0.56 70.72
N ALA A 124 12.72 0.66 71.08
CA ALA A 124 13.09 1.70 70.12
C ALA A 124 14.26 1.28 69.23
N SER A 125 15.26 0.60 69.80
CA SER A 125 16.41 0.06 69.05
C SER A 125 15.99 -1.04 68.07
N SER A 126 15.04 -1.89 68.45
CA SER A 126 14.48 -2.93 67.56
C SER A 126 13.72 -2.31 66.40
N LEU A 127 12.83 -1.34 66.69
CA LEU A 127 12.04 -0.62 65.68
C LEU A 127 12.93 0.15 64.71
N GLN A 128 14.02 0.75 65.19
CA GLN A 128 14.99 1.43 64.34
C GLN A 128 15.65 0.48 63.33
N LYS A 129 16.05 -0.73 63.77
CA LYS A 129 16.60 -1.75 62.87
C LYS A 129 15.60 -2.23 61.83
N GLU A 130 14.33 -2.39 62.21
CA GLU A 130 13.26 -2.74 61.26
C GLU A 130 13.02 -1.64 60.24
N LYS A 131 13.01 -0.37 60.67
CA LYS A 131 12.92 0.79 59.79
C LYS A 131 14.05 0.82 58.77
N GLU A 132 15.29 0.57 59.19
CA GLU A 132 16.45 0.52 58.29
C GLU A 132 16.32 -0.59 57.24
N LYS A 133 15.87 -1.78 57.63
CA LYS A 133 15.59 -2.88 56.68
C LYS A 133 14.48 -2.53 55.67
N ILE A 134 13.46 -1.78 56.11
CA ILE A 134 12.39 -1.34 55.21
C ILE A 134 12.90 -0.30 54.22
N ILE A 135 13.78 0.62 54.66
CA ILE A 135 14.40 1.62 53.79
C ILE A 135 15.23 0.93 52.70
N GLU A 136 16.08 -0.04 53.08
CA GLU A 136 16.90 -0.80 52.12
C GLU A 136 16.04 -1.51 51.08
N LYS A 137 14.97 -2.19 51.51
CA LYS A 137 14.03 -2.83 50.58
C LYS A 137 13.35 -1.84 49.65
N LEU A 138 12.98 -0.66 50.16
CA LEU A 138 12.33 0.39 49.39
C LEU A 138 13.28 0.97 48.33
N GLU A 139 14.57 1.09 48.64
CA GLU A 139 15.59 1.51 47.68
C GLU A 139 15.76 0.47 46.56
N THR A 140 15.84 -0.82 46.89
CA THR A 140 15.92 -1.89 45.87
C THR A 140 14.72 -1.88 44.94
N VAL A 141 13.50 -1.83 45.48
CA VAL A 141 12.25 -1.80 44.69
C VAL A 141 12.20 -0.56 43.80
N LYS A 142 12.73 0.58 44.27
CA LYS A 142 12.76 1.81 43.47
C LYS A 142 13.70 1.68 42.26
N ILE A 143 14.83 0.99 42.41
CA ILE A 143 15.76 0.72 41.30
C ILE A 143 15.11 -0.22 40.30
N GLU A 144 14.54 -1.34 40.76
CA GLU A 144 13.83 -2.30 39.90
C GLU A 144 12.69 -1.64 39.12
N LEU A 145 11.92 -0.75 39.77
CA LEU A 145 10.86 0.00 39.13
C LEU A 145 11.40 0.91 38.00
N GLU A 146 12.54 1.55 38.21
CA GLU A 146 13.13 2.44 37.20
C GLU A 146 13.70 1.64 36.01
N GLU A 147 14.27 0.47 36.26
CA GLU A 147 14.69 -0.46 35.20
C GLU A 147 13.51 -0.96 34.36
N GLU A 148 12.38 -1.28 35.00
CA GLU A 148 11.17 -1.68 34.27
C GLU A 148 10.59 -0.54 33.44
N LYS A 149 10.60 0.70 33.93
CA LYS A 149 10.19 1.86 33.12
C LYS A 149 11.07 2.05 31.87
N LEU A 150 12.39 1.89 32.00
CA LEU A 150 13.30 1.99 30.86
C LEU A 150 13.04 0.88 29.84
N LYS A 151 12.72 -0.35 30.29
CA LYS A 151 12.31 -1.44 29.41
C LYS A 151 10.98 -1.13 28.70
N GLU A 152 10.02 -0.55 29.42
CA GLU A 152 8.74 -0.12 28.85
C GLU A 152 8.95 0.93 27.76
N GLU A 153 9.77 1.95 28.00
CA GLU A 153 10.11 2.99 27.01
C GLU A 153 10.76 2.40 25.75
N HIS A 154 11.76 1.52 25.91
CA HIS A 154 12.37 0.83 24.77
C HIS A 154 11.37 -0.06 24.01
N ASN A 155 10.43 -0.70 24.70
CA ASN A 155 9.40 -1.50 24.05
C ASN A 155 8.42 -0.62 23.26
N LEU A 156 8.07 0.57 23.76
CA LEU A 156 7.25 1.54 23.02
C LEU A 156 7.96 2.01 21.74
N GLU A 157 9.25 2.36 21.81
CA GLU A 157 10.02 2.71 20.61
C GLU A 157 10.04 1.56 19.60
N ARG A 158 10.20 0.32 20.07
CA ARG A 158 10.17 -0.85 19.20
C ARG A 158 8.80 -1.09 18.56
N ILE A 159 7.71 -0.80 19.27
CA ILE A 159 6.36 -0.86 18.72
C ILE A 159 6.21 0.17 17.59
N ASP A 160 6.63 1.41 17.82
CA ASP A 160 6.57 2.48 16.80
C ASP A 160 7.36 2.11 15.53
N GLU A 161 8.55 1.52 15.69
CA GLU A 161 9.34 1.01 14.55
C GLU A 161 8.60 -0.09 13.76
N LEU A 162 7.95 -1.02 14.46
CA LEU A 162 7.20 -2.11 13.83
C LEU A 162 5.95 -1.60 13.14
N GLU A 163 5.23 -0.64 13.74
CA GLU A 163 4.08 0.02 13.12
C GLU A 163 4.46 0.78 11.84
N ASN A 164 5.63 1.43 11.83
CA ASN A 164 6.17 2.05 10.60
C ASN A 164 6.42 1.01 9.50
N LYS A 165 7.05 -0.12 9.83
CA LYS A 165 7.31 -1.20 8.86
C LYS A 165 6.01 -1.83 8.34
N ILE A 166 5.00 -1.98 9.20
CA ILE A 166 3.68 -2.47 8.80
C ILE A 166 3.07 -1.51 7.77
N ARG A 167 3.09 -0.19 8.04
CA ARG A 167 2.58 0.82 7.09
C ARG A 167 3.30 0.77 5.73
N GLU A 168 4.62 0.64 5.73
CA GLU A 168 5.39 0.50 4.48
C GLU A 168 4.99 -0.76 3.69
N LEU A 169 4.82 -1.89 4.38
CA LEU A 169 4.38 -3.15 3.75
C LEU A 169 2.94 -3.06 3.24
N GLU A 170 2.03 -2.39 3.95
CA GLU A 170 0.66 -2.13 3.50
C GLU A 170 0.64 -1.27 2.23
N ASP A 171 1.49 -0.25 2.14
CA ASP A 171 1.64 0.57 0.94
C ASP A 171 2.18 -0.23 -0.25
N GLU A 172 3.15 -1.12 -0.03
CA GLU A 172 3.65 -2.03 -1.06
C GLU A 172 2.58 -3.01 -1.53
N LEU A 173 1.78 -3.57 -0.61
CA LEU A 173 0.68 -4.48 -0.92
C LEU A 173 -0.38 -3.76 -1.77
N ASN A 174 -0.79 -2.56 -1.38
CA ASN A 174 -1.74 -1.73 -2.13
C ASN A 174 -1.26 -1.42 -3.55
N LYS A 175 0.04 -1.20 -3.76
CA LYS A 175 0.63 -1.00 -5.10
C LYS A 175 0.55 -2.28 -5.94
N LYS A 176 0.83 -3.44 -5.34
CA LYS A 176 0.72 -4.74 -6.01
C LYS A 176 -0.73 -5.05 -6.39
N ASP A 177 -1.70 -4.78 -5.51
CA ASP A 177 -3.12 -5.00 -5.78
C ASP A 177 -3.62 -4.16 -6.95
N LYS A 178 -3.21 -2.89 -7.03
CA LYS A 178 -3.51 -2.03 -8.21
C LYS A 178 -2.93 -2.62 -9.50
N THR A 179 -1.68 -3.09 -9.44
CA THR A 179 -1.02 -3.72 -10.61
C THR A 179 -1.74 -5.00 -11.04
N ILE A 180 -2.19 -5.81 -10.08
CA ILE A 180 -2.98 -7.02 -10.35
C ILE A 180 -4.30 -6.65 -11.03
N ALA A 181 -5.03 -5.66 -10.51
CA ALA A 181 -6.28 -5.20 -11.11
C ALA A 181 -6.10 -4.69 -12.56
N GLU A 182 -5.03 -3.93 -12.82
CA GLU A 182 -4.69 -3.49 -14.18
C GLU A 182 -4.43 -4.68 -15.12
N LYS A 183 -3.68 -5.69 -14.65
CA LYS A 183 -3.39 -6.91 -15.41
C LYS A 183 -4.62 -7.78 -15.64
N GLU A 184 -5.56 -7.81 -14.70
CA GLU A 184 -6.83 -8.53 -14.85
C GLU A 184 -7.71 -7.92 -15.96
N GLU A 185 -7.78 -6.59 -16.05
CA GLU A 185 -8.50 -5.93 -17.14
C GLU A 185 -7.77 -6.12 -18.50
N GLU A 186 -6.44 -6.11 -18.53
CA GLU A 186 -5.67 -6.45 -19.75
C GLU A 186 -5.96 -7.88 -20.22
N ILE A 187 -5.96 -8.86 -19.30
CA ILE A 187 -6.30 -10.26 -19.60
C ILE A 187 -7.72 -10.38 -20.15
N LYS A 188 -8.67 -9.63 -19.60
CA LYS A 188 -10.06 -9.63 -20.05
C LYS A 188 -10.20 -9.08 -21.47
N LEU A 189 -9.49 -8.00 -21.80
CA LEU A 189 -9.43 -7.46 -23.16
C LEU A 189 -8.84 -8.49 -24.13
N LEU A 190 -7.68 -9.06 -23.81
CA LEU A 190 -7.03 -10.09 -24.64
C LEU A 190 -7.93 -11.31 -24.84
N LYS A 191 -8.66 -11.76 -23.81
CA LYS A 191 -9.64 -12.86 -23.94
C LYS A 191 -10.74 -12.52 -24.95
N SER A 192 -11.25 -11.28 -24.94
CA SER A 192 -12.27 -10.85 -25.89
C SER A 192 -11.74 -10.83 -27.33
N GLU A 193 -10.52 -10.34 -27.54
CA GLU A 193 -9.85 -10.34 -28.85
C GLU A 193 -9.64 -11.77 -29.36
N VAL A 194 -9.21 -12.69 -28.50
CA VAL A 194 -9.03 -14.11 -28.86
C VAL A 194 -10.36 -14.75 -29.29
N ILE A 195 -11.47 -14.44 -28.59
CA ILE A 195 -12.81 -14.92 -28.98
C ILE A 195 -13.18 -14.40 -30.37
N GLU A 196 -12.91 -13.12 -30.64
CA GLU A 196 -13.22 -12.52 -31.93
C GLU A 196 -12.37 -13.11 -33.07
N LYS A 197 -11.05 -13.26 -32.85
CA LYS A 197 -10.15 -13.93 -33.80
C LYS A 197 -10.54 -15.38 -34.05
N LYS A 198 -11.03 -16.09 -33.04
CA LYS A 198 -11.53 -17.46 -33.21
C LYS A 198 -12.78 -17.50 -34.11
N LYS A 199 -13.71 -16.55 -33.96
CA LYS A 199 -14.88 -16.42 -34.84
C LYS A 199 -14.47 -16.11 -36.29
N GLU A 200 -13.46 -15.25 -36.48
CA GLU A 200 -12.91 -14.98 -37.81
C GLU A 200 -12.30 -16.24 -38.44
N LEU A 201 -11.55 -17.00 -37.66
CA LEU A 201 -10.95 -18.25 -38.11
C LEU A 201 -12.02 -19.29 -38.51
N GLU A 202 -13.09 -19.43 -37.73
CA GLU A 202 -14.21 -20.31 -38.05
C GLU A 202 -14.87 -19.93 -39.38
N LYS A 203 -15.08 -18.62 -39.63
CA LYS A 203 -15.60 -18.14 -40.92
C LYS A 203 -14.66 -18.43 -42.09
N LEU A 204 -13.35 -18.27 -41.89
CA LEU A 204 -12.36 -18.59 -42.91
C LEU A 204 -12.32 -20.09 -43.20
N GLN A 205 -12.43 -20.93 -42.16
CA GLN A 205 -12.48 -22.38 -42.32
C GLN A 205 -13.71 -22.81 -43.12
N GLN A 206 -14.88 -22.21 -42.87
CA GLN A 206 -16.08 -22.49 -43.65
C GLN A 206 -15.88 -22.15 -45.13
N LYS A 207 -15.36 -20.94 -45.43
CA LYS A 207 -15.05 -20.54 -46.81
C LYS A 207 -14.05 -21.46 -47.49
N LEU A 208 -13.06 -21.95 -46.75
CA LEU A 208 -12.09 -22.92 -47.27
C LEU A 208 -12.78 -24.21 -47.68
N ASN A 209 -13.66 -24.75 -46.84
CA ASN A 209 -14.42 -25.97 -47.14
C ASN A 209 -15.31 -25.79 -48.39
N GLU A 210 -16.03 -24.66 -48.50
CA GLU A 210 -16.86 -24.34 -49.68
C GLU A 210 -16.02 -24.28 -50.98
N LEU A 211 -14.81 -23.73 -50.89
CA LEU A 211 -13.89 -23.65 -52.02
C LEU A 211 -13.31 -25.02 -52.39
N GLU A 212 -13.02 -25.87 -51.41
CA GLU A 212 -12.58 -27.25 -51.63
C GLU A 212 -13.66 -28.12 -52.28
N GLU A 213 -14.93 -27.94 -51.90
CA GLU A 213 -16.06 -28.60 -52.56
C GLU A 213 -16.19 -28.16 -54.02
N SER A 214 -16.18 -26.84 -54.25
CA SER A 214 -16.21 -26.28 -55.61
C SER A 214 -15.05 -26.78 -56.46
N LYS A 215 -13.85 -26.91 -55.87
CA LYS A 215 -12.67 -27.46 -56.55
C LYS A 215 -12.90 -28.92 -56.98
N ARG A 216 -13.45 -29.77 -56.10
CA ARG A 216 -13.77 -31.17 -56.44
C ARG A 216 -14.78 -31.25 -57.58
N GLU A 217 -15.84 -30.43 -57.55
CA GLU A 217 -16.82 -30.40 -58.63
C GLU A 217 -16.19 -30.05 -59.98
N TYR A 218 -15.27 -29.08 -60.01
CA TYR A 218 -14.54 -28.75 -61.22
C TYR A 218 -13.57 -29.86 -61.65
N GLU A 219 -12.91 -30.53 -60.72
CA GLU A 219 -12.04 -31.69 -61.02
C GLU A 219 -12.86 -32.83 -61.65
N ASP A 220 -14.02 -33.18 -61.09
CA ASP A 220 -14.94 -34.18 -61.63
C ASP A 220 -15.39 -33.80 -63.04
N LYS A 221 -15.78 -32.53 -63.25
CA LYS A 221 -16.20 -32.04 -64.56
C LYS A 221 -15.08 -32.06 -65.61
N ILE A 222 -13.84 -31.81 -65.20
CA ILE A 222 -12.67 -31.95 -66.07
C ILE A 222 -12.46 -33.42 -66.45
N THR A 223 -12.67 -34.37 -65.53
CA THR A 223 -12.54 -35.80 -65.87
C THR A 223 -13.59 -36.23 -66.88
N GLU A 224 -14.86 -35.83 -66.70
CA GLU A 224 -15.96 -36.13 -67.62
C GLU A 224 -15.68 -35.54 -69.03
N LEU A 225 -15.31 -34.26 -69.11
CA LEU A 225 -14.98 -33.62 -70.39
C LEU A 225 -13.79 -34.28 -71.10
N ASN A 226 -12.83 -34.81 -70.36
CA ASN A 226 -11.69 -35.53 -70.93
C ASN A 226 -12.08 -36.90 -71.49
N GLU A 227 -13.03 -37.60 -70.85
CA GLU A 227 -13.61 -38.83 -71.39
C GLU A 227 -14.39 -38.56 -72.68
N GLU A 228 -15.25 -37.53 -72.68
CA GLU A 228 -15.97 -37.12 -73.89
C GLU A 228 -15.01 -36.74 -75.04
N LEU A 229 -13.94 -35.99 -74.75
CA LEU A 229 -12.93 -35.64 -75.74
C LEU A 229 -12.21 -36.87 -76.30
N LYS A 230 -11.95 -37.88 -75.47
CA LYS A 230 -11.35 -39.15 -75.91
C LYS A 230 -12.30 -39.88 -76.87
N ASP A 231 -13.58 -39.98 -76.53
CA ASP A 231 -14.58 -40.65 -77.36
C ASP A 231 -14.76 -39.94 -78.71
N ILE A 232 -14.83 -38.60 -78.71
CA ILE A 232 -14.87 -37.81 -79.94
C ILE A 232 -13.62 -38.05 -80.79
N LYS A 233 -12.44 -38.08 -80.17
CA LYS A 233 -11.16 -38.30 -80.87
C LYS A 233 -11.09 -39.69 -81.50
N ASP A 234 -11.53 -40.72 -80.80
CA ASP A 234 -11.55 -42.09 -81.32
C ASP A 234 -12.58 -42.24 -82.44
N THR A 235 -13.75 -41.60 -82.31
CA THR A 235 -14.77 -41.53 -83.37
C THR A 235 -14.22 -40.82 -84.62
N SER A 236 -13.58 -39.66 -84.45
CA SER A 236 -12.98 -38.89 -85.54
C SER A 236 -11.91 -39.69 -86.28
N LYS A 237 -11.03 -40.43 -85.57
CA LYS A 237 -10.03 -41.30 -86.19
C LYS A 237 -10.67 -42.42 -87.00
N LYS A 238 -11.75 -43.01 -86.49
CA LYS A 238 -12.49 -44.07 -87.20
C LYS A 238 -13.08 -43.53 -88.50
N SER A 239 -13.78 -42.38 -88.45
CA SER A 239 -14.34 -41.72 -89.62
C SER A 239 -13.25 -41.30 -90.63
N GLU A 240 -12.10 -40.81 -90.17
CA GLU A 240 -10.96 -40.49 -91.03
C GLU A 240 -10.43 -41.74 -91.77
N GLY A 241 -10.36 -42.88 -91.07
CA GLY A 241 -9.98 -44.15 -91.66
C GLY A 241 -10.97 -44.67 -92.71
N GLU A 242 -12.28 -44.50 -92.46
CA GLU A 242 -13.34 -44.85 -93.40
C GLU A 242 -13.29 -43.96 -94.66
N LEU A 243 -13.19 -42.64 -94.50
CA LEU A 243 -13.03 -41.70 -95.61
C LEU A 243 -11.77 -41.99 -96.43
N LYS A 244 -10.65 -42.37 -95.80
CA LYS A 244 -9.44 -42.78 -96.52
C LYS A 244 -9.66 -44.01 -97.40
N LYS A 245 -10.39 -45.01 -96.91
CA LYS A 245 -10.75 -46.20 -97.71
C LYS A 245 -11.63 -45.81 -98.89
N GLU A 246 -12.63 -44.97 -98.66
CA GLU A 246 -13.56 -44.51 -99.70
C GLU A 246 -12.84 -43.67 -100.76
N ILE A 247 -11.92 -42.77 -100.36
CA ILE A 247 -11.05 -42.04 -101.28
C ILE A 247 -10.19 -43.01 -102.10
N GLU A 248 -9.64 -44.05 -101.50
CA GLU A 248 -8.81 -45.02 -102.23
C GLU A 248 -9.63 -45.85 -103.23
N GLU A 249 -10.86 -46.23 -102.86
CA GLU A 249 -11.81 -46.84 -103.80
C GLU A 249 -12.19 -45.91 -104.94
N LEU A 250 -12.48 -44.63 -104.63
CA LEU A 250 -12.77 -43.61 -105.64
C LEU A 250 -11.56 -43.37 -106.54
N LYS A 251 -10.34 -43.30 -106.01
CA LYS A 251 -9.11 -43.21 -106.82
C LYS A 251 -8.96 -44.41 -107.74
N LYS A 252 -9.24 -45.63 -107.26
CA LYS A 252 -9.19 -46.82 -108.10
C LYS A 252 -10.20 -46.73 -109.24
N LYS A 253 -11.45 -46.36 -108.94
CA LYS A 253 -12.52 -46.11 -109.94
C LYS A 253 -12.12 -45.01 -110.92
N VAL A 254 -11.55 -43.91 -110.44
CA VAL A 254 -11.02 -42.83 -111.28
C VAL A 254 -9.88 -43.35 -112.15
N SER A 255 -8.96 -44.19 -111.65
CA SER A 255 -7.90 -44.78 -112.47
C SER A 255 -8.45 -45.69 -113.59
N GLU A 256 -9.52 -46.43 -113.30
CA GLU A 256 -10.22 -47.27 -114.28
C GLU A 256 -10.96 -46.41 -115.31
N GLN A 257 -11.61 -45.33 -114.86
CA GLN A 257 -12.22 -44.34 -115.74
C GLN A 257 -11.18 -43.59 -116.57
N VAL A 258 -10.00 -43.26 -116.02
CA VAL A 258 -8.89 -42.63 -116.76
C VAL A 258 -8.38 -43.58 -117.83
N LYS A 259 -8.18 -44.87 -117.54
CA LYS A 259 -7.83 -45.87 -118.56
C LYS A 259 -8.90 -45.96 -119.65
N THR A 260 -10.16 -45.85 -119.27
CA THR A 260 -11.28 -45.82 -120.22
C THR A 260 -11.25 -44.56 -121.07
N ILE A 261 -11.01 -43.39 -120.46
CA ILE A 261 -10.84 -42.10 -121.14
C ILE A 261 -9.60 -42.13 -122.05
N GLU A 262 -8.50 -42.79 -121.65
CA GLU A 262 -7.31 -42.95 -122.49
C GLU A 262 -7.62 -43.79 -123.72
N LYS A 263 -8.36 -44.89 -123.55
CA LYS A 263 -8.88 -45.69 -124.68
C LYS A 263 -9.80 -44.87 -125.57
N LEU A 264 -10.76 -44.16 -124.99
CA LEU A 264 -11.66 -43.27 -125.70
C LEU A 264 -10.90 -42.11 -126.35
N LYS A 265 -9.82 -41.60 -125.77
CA LYS A 265 -8.93 -40.59 -126.35
C LYS A 265 -8.12 -41.16 -127.50
N GLU A 266 -7.73 -42.43 -127.45
CA GLU A 266 -7.04 -43.12 -128.53
C GLU A 266 -8.00 -43.36 -129.72
N ASP A 267 -9.26 -43.67 -129.42
CA ASP A 267 -10.33 -43.74 -130.42
C ASP A 267 -10.72 -42.34 -130.94
N LEU A 268 -10.82 -41.33 -130.08
CA LEU A 268 -11.03 -39.93 -130.44
C LEU A 268 -9.82 -39.36 -131.19
N LYS A 269 -8.60 -39.89 -131.00
CA LYS A 269 -7.39 -39.52 -131.75
C LYS A 269 -7.45 -40.05 -133.18
N LYS A 270 -7.95 -41.27 -133.37
CA LYS A 270 -8.28 -41.79 -134.72
C LYS A 270 -9.35 -40.95 -135.41
N GLU A 271 -10.26 -40.32 -134.66
CA GLU A 271 -11.30 -39.43 -135.19
C GLU A 271 -10.80 -37.97 -135.37
N LYS A 272 -9.93 -37.48 -134.48
CA LYS A 272 -9.34 -36.13 -134.46
C LYS A 272 -8.19 -35.95 -135.45
N ASP A 273 -7.56 -37.03 -135.92
CA ASP A 273 -6.68 -36.98 -137.10
C ASP A 273 -7.45 -36.60 -138.40
N SER A 274 -8.79 -36.47 -138.34
CA SER A 274 -9.62 -35.83 -139.38
C SER A 274 -9.86 -34.31 -139.20
N LEU A 275 -9.54 -33.70 -138.05
CA LEU A 275 -9.78 -32.27 -137.75
C LEU A 275 -8.58 -31.62 -137.03
N LYS A 276 -7.80 -30.81 -137.76
CA LYS A 276 -6.64 -30.03 -137.28
C LYS A 276 -7.00 -28.84 -136.35
N GLU A 277 -6.02 -28.46 -135.51
CA GLU A 277 -5.67 -27.09 -135.02
C GLU A 277 -6.19 -26.56 -133.65
N HIS A 278 -5.24 -25.99 -132.86
CA HIS A 278 -5.30 -25.03 -131.71
C HIS A 278 -5.40 -25.45 -130.19
N ILE A 279 -4.25 -25.27 -129.48
CA ILE A 279 -3.92 -24.61 -128.14
C ILE A 279 -4.63 -25.09 -126.83
N GLU A 280 -3.95 -25.73 -125.83
CA GLU A 280 -3.22 -25.27 -124.59
C GLU A 280 -4.11 -24.63 -123.46
N ASP A 281 -3.90 -24.67 -122.12
CA ASP A 281 -3.12 -25.45 -121.11
C ASP A 281 -3.52 -24.93 -119.66
N LYS A 282 -3.48 -25.78 -118.60
CA LYS A 282 -3.18 -25.52 -117.13
C LYS A 282 -3.98 -24.48 -116.27
N LYS A 283 -3.90 -24.37 -114.92
CA LYS A 283 -3.71 -25.20 -113.67
C LYS A 283 -3.58 -24.21 -112.47
N ASP A 284 -3.82 -24.70 -111.24
CA ASP A 284 -3.21 -24.31 -109.93
C ASP A 284 -3.73 -23.18 -109.01
N GLU A 285 -3.35 -23.39 -107.73
CA GLU A 285 -3.72 -22.87 -106.41
C GLU A 285 -3.18 -21.44 -106.07
N ASP A 286 -3.52 -20.91 -104.88
CA ASP A 286 -2.58 -20.70 -103.74
C ASP A 286 -2.79 -19.40 -102.86
N LYS A 287 -2.37 -19.48 -101.57
CA LYS A 287 -1.79 -18.42 -100.67
C LYS A 287 -2.47 -17.76 -99.44
N ILE A 288 -1.58 -17.59 -98.44
CA ILE A 288 -1.63 -17.19 -97.02
C ILE A 288 -1.30 -15.69 -96.81
N LYS A 289 -1.74 -15.08 -95.69
CA LYS A 289 -1.59 -13.65 -95.31
C LYS A 289 -0.71 -13.39 -94.07
N GLU A 290 -0.12 -12.19 -94.06
CA GLU A 290 0.79 -11.53 -93.10
C GLU A 290 0.10 -11.06 -91.80
N TYR A 291 0.75 -11.12 -90.63
CA TYR A 291 0.18 -10.76 -89.31
C TYR A 291 0.72 -9.43 -88.74
N LYS A 292 -0.15 -8.64 -88.12
CA LYS A 292 0.12 -7.33 -87.50
C LYS A 292 0.38 -7.42 -86.00
N ASP A 293 0.99 -6.39 -85.43
CA ASP A 293 1.25 -6.25 -84.00
C ASP A 293 0.04 -5.65 -83.25
N PHE A 294 -0.49 -6.36 -82.25
CA PHE A 294 -1.63 -5.90 -81.45
C PHE A 294 -1.65 -6.52 -80.06
N VAL A 295 -2.37 -5.89 -79.14
CA VAL A 295 -2.56 -6.37 -77.77
C VAL A 295 -4.03 -6.75 -77.56
N VAL A 296 -4.30 -7.86 -76.86
CA VAL A 296 -5.66 -8.33 -76.57
C VAL A 296 -5.89 -8.45 -75.07
N PHE A 297 -6.89 -7.72 -74.57
CA PHE A 297 -7.41 -7.82 -73.21
C PHE A 297 -8.73 -8.59 -73.23
N GLN A 298 -8.77 -9.79 -72.65
CA GLN A 298 -10.01 -10.55 -72.51
C GLN A 298 -10.73 -10.16 -71.21
N ILE A 299 -12.05 -9.99 -71.28
CA ILE A 299 -12.87 -9.68 -70.11
C ILE A 299 -12.77 -10.79 -69.06
N GLY A 300 -12.60 -10.40 -67.80
CA GLY A 300 -12.48 -11.29 -66.66
C GLY A 300 -11.10 -11.95 -66.50
N LYS A 301 -10.14 -11.68 -67.38
CA LYS A 301 -8.77 -12.20 -67.27
C LYS A 301 -7.84 -11.17 -66.61
N ASP A 302 -6.91 -11.67 -65.82
CA ASP A 302 -5.82 -10.95 -65.15
C ASP A 302 -4.54 -10.99 -65.99
N TYR A 303 -4.66 -11.19 -67.30
CA TYR A 303 -3.54 -11.11 -68.23
C TYR A 303 -4.01 -10.56 -69.57
N TYR A 304 -3.07 -10.02 -70.33
CA TYR A 304 -3.27 -9.64 -71.72
C TYR A 304 -2.23 -10.32 -72.59
N ASN A 305 -2.52 -10.42 -73.88
CA ASN A 305 -1.63 -11.05 -74.85
C ASN A 305 -1.12 -10.01 -75.83
N ILE A 306 0.19 -9.94 -75.99
CA ILE A 306 0.85 -9.17 -77.04
C ILE A 306 1.10 -10.12 -78.20
N ILE A 307 0.56 -9.80 -79.37
CA ILE A 307 0.87 -10.45 -80.64
C ILE A 307 1.84 -9.54 -81.37
N SER A 308 3.04 -10.04 -81.66
CA SER A 308 4.04 -9.30 -82.45
C SER A 308 4.79 -10.25 -83.36
N ASN A 309 4.91 -9.92 -84.66
CA ASN A 309 5.52 -10.77 -85.68
C ASN A 309 5.00 -12.23 -85.68
N GLY A 310 3.68 -12.41 -85.47
CA GLY A 310 3.05 -13.73 -85.38
C GLY A 310 3.33 -14.51 -84.09
N LYS A 311 4.10 -13.96 -83.14
CA LYS A 311 4.39 -14.58 -81.83
C LYS A 311 3.49 -13.99 -80.75
N LYS A 312 2.93 -14.86 -79.91
CA LYS A 312 2.13 -14.50 -78.74
C LYS A 312 2.98 -14.47 -77.47
N THR A 313 2.89 -13.38 -76.71
CA THR A 313 3.48 -13.21 -75.37
C THR A 313 2.38 -12.84 -74.38
N THR A 314 2.26 -13.56 -73.27
CA THR A 314 1.27 -13.28 -72.23
C THR A 314 1.91 -12.47 -71.10
N VAL A 315 1.23 -11.40 -70.68
CA VAL A 315 1.66 -10.52 -69.59
C VAL A 315 0.55 -10.47 -68.53
N TYR A 316 0.91 -10.77 -67.28
CA TYR A 316 -0.01 -10.75 -66.15
C TYR A 316 -0.20 -9.33 -65.61
N MET A 317 -1.43 -9.05 -65.18
CA MET A 317 -1.91 -7.81 -64.61
C MET A 317 -2.36 -8.03 -63.17
N ASP A 318 -2.25 -6.99 -62.36
CA ASP A 318 -2.79 -6.96 -60.99
C ASP A 318 -4.24 -6.44 -60.94
N ALA A 319 -4.88 -6.29 -62.10
CA ALA A 319 -6.26 -5.83 -62.24
C ALA A 319 -6.88 -6.42 -63.50
N LYS A 320 -8.19 -6.70 -63.46
CA LYS A 320 -8.94 -7.36 -64.55
C LYS A 320 -9.77 -6.36 -65.33
N ALA A 321 -9.89 -6.57 -66.64
CA ALA A 321 -10.92 -5.89 -67.43
C ALA A 321 -12.30 -6.50 -67.12
N PHE A 322 -13.34 -5.68 -67.03
CA PHE A 322 -14.70 -6.12 -66.77
C PHE A 322 -15.73 -5.28 -67.53
N ILE A 323 -16.99 -5.70 -67.50
CA ILE A 323 -18.10 -4.93 -68.05
C ILE A 323 -18.93 -4.41 -66.87
N GLU A 324 -19.18 -3.11 -66.82
CA GLU A 324 -20.07 -2.48 -65.84
C GLU A 324 -20.98 -1.48 -66.57
N LYS A 325 -22.30 -1.56 -66.34
CA LYS A 325 -23.31 -0.67 -66.95
C LYS A 325 -23.14 -0.54 -68.47
N ASP A 326 -22.98 -1.68 -69.14
CA ASP A 326 -22.76 -1.78 -70.59
C ASP A 326 -21.50 -1.07 -71.12
N ARG A 327 -20.58 -0.71 -70.23
CA ARG A 327 -19.25 -0.18 -70.60
C ARG A 327 -18.19 -1.21 -70.31
N THR A 328 -17.31 -1.40 -71.27
CA THR A 328 -16.08 -2.16 -71.07
C THR A 328 -15.07 -1.31 -70.31
N ILE A 329 -14.72 -1.75 -69.11
CA ILE A 329 -13.84 -1.06 -68.18
C ILE A 329 -12.50 -1.80 -68.13
N LEU A 330 -11.40 -1.07 -68.30
CA LEU A 330 -10.04 -1.63 -68.23
C LEU A 330 -9.17 -0.87 -67.23
N PRO A 331 -8.16 -1.54 -66.63
CA PRO A 331 -7.18 -0.84 -65.83
C PRO A 331 -6.31 0.05 -66.73
N ILE A 332 -6.35 1.36 -66.49
CA ILE A 332 -5.81 2.37 -67.41
C ILE A 332 -4.30 2.23 -67.64
N ARG A 333 -3.56 1.73 -66.65
CA ARG A 333 -2.10 1.54 -66.72
C ARG A 333 -1.71 0.57 -67.83
N TYR A 334 -2.37 -0.59 -67.91
CA TYR A 334 -2.03 -1.60 -68.90
C TYR A 334 -2.46 -1.19 -70.30
N MET A 335 -3.58 -0.47 -70.41
CA MET A 335 -3.98 0.16 -71.66
C MET A 335 -2.97 1.21 -72.13
N ALA A 336 -2.44 2.03 -71.23
CA ALA A 336 -1.38 2.98 -71.55
C ALA A 336 -0.11 2.27 -72.04
N TYR A 337 0.32 1.20 -71.39
CA TYR A 337 1.45 0.39 -71.86
C TYR A 337 1.20 -0.24 -73.24
N ALA A 338 0.00 -0.78 -73.48
CA ALA A 338 -0.37 -1.34 -74.79
C ALA A 338 -0.34 -0.28 -75.90
N LEU A 339 -0.70 0.96 -75.58
CA LEU A 339 -0.63 2.12 -76.48
C LEU A 339 0.79 2.71 -76.58
N GLY A 340 1.79 2.21 -75.84
CA GLY A 340 3.16 2.70 -75.87
C GLY A 340 3.43 3.96 -75.04
N PHE A 341 2.57 4.25 -74.05
CA PHE A 341 2.75 5.32 -73.10
C PHE A 341 3.54 4.83 -71.88
N ASN A 342 4.44 5.67 -71.38
CA ASN A 342 5.02 5.51 -70.05
C ASN A 342 4.06 6.04 -68.98
N VAL A 343 4.01 5.36 -67.83
CA VAL A 343 3.09 5.69 -66.73
C VAL A 343 3.90 6.00 -65.47
N GLU A 344 3.71 7.19 -64.93
CA GLU A 344 4.28 7.66 -63.67
C GLU A 344 3.14 8.04 -62.71
N TYR A 345 3.45 8.12 -61.41
CA TYR A 345 2.47 8.51 -60.39
C TYR A 345 3.06 9.61 -59.51
N ASN A 346 2.32 10.71 -59.37
CA ASN A 346 2.61 11.78 -58.45
C ASN A 346 1.70 11.63 -57.23
N ASP A 347 2.28 11.25 -56.10
CA ASP A 347 1.52 10.97 -54.88
C ASP A 347 0.97 12.25 -54.23
N GLU A 348 1.74 13.34 -54.22
CA GLU A 348 1.33 14.62 -53.63
C GLU A 348 0.05 15.19 -54.27
N LYS A 349 -0.06 15.08 -55.59
CA LYS A 349 -1.22 15.56 -56.36
C LYS A 349 -2.25 14.47 -56.61
N ARG A 350 -1.94 13.22 -56.24
CA ARG A 350 -2.73 12.03 -56.56
C ARG A 350 -3.03 11.96 -58.07
N GLU A 351 -1.99 12.12 -58.88
CA GLU A 351 -2.08 12.16 -60.34
C GLU A 351 -1.33 10.99 -61.00
N ALA A 352 -2.00 10.24 -61.87
CA ALA A 352 -1.35 9.36 -62.82
C ALA A 352 -0.92 10.17 -64.06
N ILE A 353 0.35 10.09 -64.42
CA ILE A 353 0.97 10.84 -65.50
C ILE A 353 1.30 9.87 -66.63
N PHE A 354 0.74 10.10 -67.81
CA PHE A 354 0.93 9.27 -68.99
C PHE A 354 1.69 10.06 -70.06
N SER A 355 2.87 9.61 -70.46
CA SER A 355 3.65 10.29 -71.50
C SER A 355 3.90 9.37 -72.69
N ASN A 356 3.50 9.77 -73.89
CA ASN A 356 3.84 9.04 -75.12
C ASN A 356 5.30 9.31 -75.49
N ARG A 357 6.19 8.34 -75.28
CA ARG A 357 7.60 8.42 -75.68
C ARG A 357 7.88 7.69 -77.01
N ASP A 358 7.16 6.60 -77.27
CA ASP A 358 7.58 5.59 -78.25
C ASP A 358 6.53 5.24 -79.32
N ASN A 359 5.28 5.74 -79.23
CA ASN A 359 4.25 5.46 -80.22
C ASN A 359 4.16 6.60 -81.27
N PRO A 360 4.57 6.38 -82.53
CA PRO A 360 4.50 7.40 -83.58
C PRO A 360 3.08 7.64 -84.11
N ALA A 361 2.13 6.72 -83.87
CA ALA A 361 0.77 6.81 -84.39
C ALA A 361 -0.18 7.64 -83.49
N LEU A 362 0.27 8.04 -82.29
CA LEU A 362 -0.53 8.81 -81.33
C LEU A 362 0.17 10.14 -80.98
N PRO A 363 -0.59 11.17 -80.53
CA PRO A 363 -0.02 12.46 -80.17
C PRO A 363 1.09 12.35 -79.11
N LYS A 364 2.19 13.11 -79.28
CA LYS A 364 3.27 13.22 -78.29
C LYS A 364 2.88 14.18 -77.16
N LYS A 365 1.88 13.78 -76.38
CA LYS A 365 1.35 14.56 -75.25
C LYS A 365 1.64 13.86 -73.93
N THR A 366 1.68 14.67 -72.86
CA THR A 366 1.59 14.14 -71.50
C THR A 366 0.21 14.42 -70.94
N LEU A 367 -0.46 13.38 -70.45
CA LEU A 367 -1.77 13.46 -69.83
C LEU A 367 -1.64 13.25 -68.33
N LYS A 368 -2.27 14.09 -67.53
CA LYS A 368 -2.36 13.96 -66.07
C LYS A 368 -3.80 13.63 -65.70
N LEU A 369 -4.01 12.50 -65.03
CA LEU A 369 -5.30 12.07 -64.49
C LEU A 369 -5.25 12.16 -62.98
N ASN A 370 -6.05 13.03 -62.38
CA ASN A 370 -6.24 13.01 -60.93
C ASN A 370 -7.15 11.83 -60.55
N ILE A 371 -6.66 10.93 -59.70
CA ILE A 371 -7.31 9.64 -59.44
C ILE A 371 -8.55 9.73 -58.54
N ASP A 372 -8.75 10.86 -57.86
CA ASP A 372 -9.93 11.08 -56.99
C ASP A 372 -11.07 11.74 -57.75
N SER A 373 -10.76 12.81 -58.49
CA SER A 373 -11.74 13.58 -59.25
C SER A 373 -12.08 12.95 -60.60
N GLY A 374 -11.16 12.18 -61.16
CA GLY A 374 -11.25 11.66 -62.53
C GLY A 374 -11.06 12.69 -63.62
N VAL A 375 -10.63 13.90 -63.27
CA VAL A 375 -10.31 14.98 -64.22
C VAL A 375 -8.98 14.67 -64.90
N MET A 376 -8.97 14.79 -66.23
CA MET A 376 -7.78 14.62 -67.05
C MET A 376 -7.39 15.93 -67.72
N GLN A 377 -6.11 16.26 -67.71
CA GLN A 377 -5.56 17.44 -68.37
C GLN A 377 -4.33 17.07 -69.20
N ASP A 378 -4.28 17.51 -70.46
CA ASP A 378 -3.09 17.35 -71.30
C ASP A 378 -2.09 18.51 -71.13
N THR A 379 -0.90 18.37 -71.75
CA THR A 379 0.15 19.42 -71.77
C THR A 379 -0.25 20.71 -72.45
N ASP A 380 -1.30 20.70 -73.28
CA ASP A 380 -1.80 21.88 -73.98
C ASP A 380 -2.88 22.61 -73.15
N GLY A 381 -3.21 22.08 -71.96
CA GLY A 381 -4.19 22.64 -71.05
C GLY A 381 -5.62 22.18 -71.30
N ASN A 382 -5.86 21.29 -72.27
CA ASN A 382 -7.19 20.76 -72.55
C ASN A 382 -7.64 19.86 -71.40
N ILE A 383 -8.87 20.09 -70.94
CA ILE A 383 -9.50 19.30 -69.88
C ILE A 383 -10.45 18.29 -70.52
N TYR A 384 -10.28 17.02 -70.19
CA TYR A 384 -11.13 15.92 -70.63
C TYR A 384 -11.91 15.39 -69.44
N ASN A 385 -13.23 15.45 -69.53
CA ASN A 385 -14.12 14.86 -68.55
C ASN A 385 -14.49 13.45 -68.98
N SER A 386 -14.27 12.50 -68.08
CA SER A 386 -14.70 11.12 -68.24
C SER A 386 -16.24 11.07 -68.21
N ASP A 387 -16.87 10.45 -69.22
CA ASP A 387 -18.33 10.32 -69.28
C ASP A 387 -18.89 9.36 -68.20
N THR A 388 -18.01 8.54 -67.63
CA THR A 388 -18.23 7.73 -66.44
C THR A 388 -17.13 8.03 -65.43
N LYS A 389 -17.42 8.09 -64.13
CA LYS A 389 -16.38 8.28 -63.12
C LYS A 389 -15.36 7.12 -63.20
N PRO A 390 -14.05 7.38 -63.13
CA PRO A 390 -13.06 6.33 -62.94
C PRO A 390 -13.36 5.52 -61.69
N LEU A 391 -13.17 4.21 -61.76
CA LEU A 391 -13.38 3.30 -60.65
C LEU A 391 -12.03 3.00 -60.01
N ASN A 392 -11.90 3.26 -58.71
CA ASN A 392 -10.74 2.84 -57.95
C ASN A 392 -11.05 1.52 -57.25
N ILE A 393 -10.52 0.43 -57.80
CA ILE A 393 -10.71 -0.93 -57.28
C ILE A 393 -9.34 -1.41 -56.84
N ASP A 394 -9.17 -1.67 -55.54
CA ASP A 394 -7.92 -2.16 -54.94
C ASP A 394 -6.68 -1.31 -55.30
N GLY A 395 -6.83 0.02 -55.34
CA GLY A 395 -5.74 0.93 -55.68
C GLY A 395 -5.35 0.91 -57.17
N ARG A 396 -6.23 0.38 -58.04
CA ARG A 396 -6.08 0.37 -59.49
C ARG A 396 -7.22 1.13 -60.14
N ILE A 397 -6.83 2.07 -61.01
CA ILE A 397 -7.77 2.95 -61.69
C ILE A 397 -8.29 2.28 -62.95
N HIS A 398 -9.60 2.17 -63.03
CA HIS A 398 -10.36 1.49 -64.04
C HIS A 398 -11.23 2.51 -64.78
N VAL A 399 -11.12 2.51 -66.11
CA VAL A 399 -11.76 3.53 -66.96
C VAL A 399 -12.38 2.85 -68.18
N SER A 400 -13.46 3.41 -68.71
CA SER A 400 -14.09 2.89 -69.91
C SER A 400 -13.17 3.02 -71.14
N ILE A 401 -13.29 2.10 -72.10
CA ILE A 401 -12.56 2.17 -73.39
C ILE A 401 -12.71 3.55 -74.05
N THR A 402 -13.94 4.07 -74.07
CA THR A 402 -14.25 5.37 -74.69
C THR A 402 -13.44 6.51 -74.05
N ASN A 403 -13.34 6.53 -72.72
CA ASN A 403 -12.59 7.58 -72.02
C ASN A 403 -11.08 7.38 -72.19
N ILE A 404 -10.59 6.14 -72.22
CA ILE A 404 -9.19 5.81 -72.54
C ILE A 404 -8.85 6.30 -73.96
N ALA A 405 -9.68 6.02 -74.94
CA ALA A 405 -9.49 6.44 -76.32
C ALA A 405 -9.42 7.98 -76.44
N LYS A 406 -10.40 8.68 -75.84
CA LYS A 406 -10.41 10.15 -75.78
C LYS A 406 -9.17 10.73 -75.11
N ALA A 407 -8.78 10.15 -73.97
CA ALA A 407 -7.64 10.58 -73.16
C ALA A 407 -6.31 10.48 -73.90
N PHE A 408 -6.12 9.42 -74.70
CA PHE A 408 -4.89 9.17 -75.44
C PHE A 408 -4.93 9.65 -76.90
N GLY A 409 -6.03 10.27 -77.33
CA GLY A 409 -6.24 10.70 -78.72
C GLY A 409 -6.32 9.52 -79.70
N ALA A 410 -6.76 8.37 -79.22
CA ALA A 410 -6.92 7.14 -79.99
C ALA A 410 -8.36 7.01 -80.54
N THR A 411 -8.52 6.33 -81.67
CA THR A 411 -9.84 5.98 -82.23
C THR A 411 -10.39 4.71 -81.57
N HIS A 412 -11.71 4.56 -81.48
CA HIS A 412 -12.33 3.36 -80.91
C HIS A 412 -13.59 2.92 -81.67
N GLY A 413 -13.83 1.60 -81.75
CA GLY A 413 -14.97 1.03 -82.49
C GLY A 413 -15.29 -0.42 -82.10
N ASN A 414 -16.06 -1.09 -82.96
CA ASN A 414 -16.34 -2.51 -82.86
C ASN A 414 -15.69 -3.23 -84.03
N ILE A 415 -15.00 -4.34 -83.79
CA ILE A 415 -14.25 -5.07 -84.82
C ILE A 415 -15.11 -5.51 -86.02
N ASP A 416 -16.43 -5.64 -85.82
CA ASP A 416 -17.39 -6.06 -86.85
C ASP A 416 -17.88 -4.89 -87.75
N ASP A 417 -17.55 -3.63 -87.44
CA ASP A 417 -18.00 -2.46 -88.20
C ASP A 417 -17.16 -2.18 -89.47
N GLY A 418 -16.03 -2.88 -89.63
CA GLY A 418 -15.13 -2.78 -90.77
C GLY A 418 -14.29 -1.49 -90.83
N VAL A 419 -14.38 -0.63 -89.80
CA VAL A 419 -13.55 0.56 -89.62
C VAL A 419 -12.38 0.17 -88.73
N ASP A 420 -11.15 0.45 -89.18
CA ASP A 420 -9.98 0.13 -88.37
C ASP A 420 -9.72 1.23 -87.33
N ASN A 421 -9.89 0.89 -86.05
CA ASN A 421 -9.64 1.76 -84.91
C ASN A 421 -8.42 1.33 -84.11
N THR A 422 -7.89 2.26 -83.30
CA THR A 422 -6.78 1.98 -82.39
C THR A 422 -7.21 1.00 -81.29
N ILE A 423 -8.45 1.12 -80.83
CA ILE A 423 -9.03 0.26 -79.79
C ILE A 423 -10.35 -0.32 -80.30
N GLU A 424 -10.40 -1.64 -80.45
CA GLU A 424 -11.57 -2.35 -80.97
C GLU A 424 -12.21 -3.22 -79.89
N TRP A 425 -13.53 -3.14 -79.78
CA TRP A 425 -14.31 -4.09 -78.99
C TRP A 425 -14.74 -5.27 -79.85
N ASP A 426 -14.47 -6.49 -79.38
CA ASP A 426 -14.96 -7.74 -79.97
C ASP A 426 -16.08 -8.30 -79.09
N SER A 427 -17.31 -8.13 -79.56
CA SER A 427 -18.50 -8.54 -78.84
C SER A 427 -18.64 -10.05 -78.70
N LYS A 428 -18.14 -10.81 -79.69
CA LYS A 428 -18.23 -12.27 -79.79
C LYS A 428 -17.26 -12.94 -78.84
N ASN A 429 -16.02 -12.47 -78.79
CA ASN A 429 -14.97 -13.03 -77.95
C ASN A 429 -14.84 -12.33 -76.58
N LYS A 430 -15.64 -11.28 -76.33
CA LYS A 430 -15.58 -10.44 -75.13
C LYS A 430 -14.13 -10.00 -74.87
N ALA A 431 -13.57 -9.30 -75.85
CA ALA A 431 -12.17 -8.90 -75.83
C ALA A 431 -11.99 -7.49 -76.39
N VAL A 432 -10.93 -6.82 -75.94
CA VAL A 432 -10.50 -5.51 -76.43
C VAL A 432 -9.18 -5.69 -77.15
N TYR A 433 -9.16 -5.33 -78.42
CA TYR A 433 -7.96 -5.32 -79.24
C TYR A 433 -7.39 -3.91 -79.28
N VAL A 434 -6.08 -3.78 -79.08
CA VAL A 434 -5.37 -2.51 -79.07
C VAL A 434 -4.25 -2.59 -80.09
N PHE A 435 -4.36 -1.79 -81.14
CA PHE A 435 -3.40 -1.75 -82.23
C PHE A 435 -2.44 -0.58 -81.98
N LYS A 436 -1.13 -0.88 -81.97
CA LYS A 436 -0.11 0.16 -81.72
C LYS A 436 -0.05 1.17 -82.88
N SER A 437 -0.37 0.74 -84.09
CA SER A 437 -0.59 1.56 -85.27
C SER A 437 -1.92 1.16 -85.93
N VAL A 438 -2.80 2.13 -86.14
CA VAL A 438 -4.01 1.95 -86.96
C VAL A 438 -3.61 1.64 -88.40
N LYS A 439 -4.48 0.93 -89.11
CA LYS A 439 -4.26 0.44 -90.48
C LYS A 439 -4.03 1.51 -91.52
#